data_AF-A0AAU9SHY6-F1
#
_entry.id   AF-A0AAU9SHY6-F1
#
_cell.length_a   1.000
_cell.length_b   1.000
_cell.length_c   1.000
_cell.angle_alpha   90.00
_cell.angle_beta   90.00
_cell.angle_gamma   90.00
#
_symmetry.space_group_name_H-M   'P 1'
#
loop_
_entity.id
_entity.type
_entity.pdbx_description
1 polymer ?
#
loop_
_entity_poly.entity_id
_entity_poly.type
_entity_poly.pdbx_seq_one_letter_code
_entity_poly.pdbx_strand_id
1 'polypeptide(L)'
;MLWMLCHGLAAVKLIRHLLCTFPSCASIGEALLMTSGLVLYFGDFLAFTIAKKLIHVDLVSISYGITRTETGIIVQGLLLGLLLFPMVFRSILHIYQISLRMRDAQQRKMVLFFVTLVYFMVVAVPSWMQFVHDFHQHPFLWVLTFVFSEPLKRLSLCVYWLLLIAVSVSRFYDISRSSKVERILLRKYYHLMAVFMFLPAVVLQPKFLDLAFGVALAVFVTLEIIRVNPPLLCQYVT
;
A
#
# COMPACT_ATOMS: atom_id res chain seq x y z
N MET A 1 26.42 -10.16 -0.73
CA MET A 1 26.88 -9.41 -1.91
C MET A 1 26.09 -9.74 -3.18
N LEU A 2 25.95 -11.01 -3.59
CA LEU A 2 25.17 -11.39 -4.78
C LEU A 2 23.70 -10.92 -4.72
N TRP A 3 23.05 -11.09 -3.56
CA TRP A 3 21.68 -10.61 -3.32
C TRP A 3 21.50 -9.11 -3.61
N MET A 4 22.39 -8.28 -3.04
CA MET A 4 22.35 -6.81 -3.24
C MET A 4 22.60 -6.43 -4.70
N LEU A 5 23.49 -7.15 -5.40
CA LEU A 5 23.75 -6.95 -6.83
C LEU A 5 22.52 -7.32 -7.68
N CYS A 6 21.85 -8.43 -7.38
CA CYS A 6 20.60 -8.82 -8.06
C CYS A 6 19.49 -7.78 -7.87
N HIS A 7 19.31 -7.28 -6.64
CA HIS A 7 18.36 -6.20 -6.36
C HIS A 7 18.71 -4.91 -7.12
N GLY A 8 19.99 -4.51 -7.12
CA GLY A 8 20.46 -3.33 -7.86
C GLY A 8 20.18 -3.44 -9.37
N LEU A 9 20.49 -4.58 -9.98
CA LEU A 9 20.23 -4.82 -11.40
C LEU A 9 18.73 -4.83 -11.72
N ALA A 10 17.92 -5.45 -10.87
CA ALA A 10 16.46 -5.46 -11.03
C ALA A 10 15.88 -4.05 -10.92
N ALA A 11 16.34 -3.24 -9.96
CA ALA A 11 15.93 -1.85 -9.81
C ALA A 11 16.30 -1.01 -11.04
N VAL A 12 17.53 -1.10 -11.54
CA VAL A 12 17.95 -0.38 -12.76
C VAL A 12 17.10 -0.75 -13.97
N LYS A 13 16.82 -2.05 -14.16
CA LYS A 13 15.97 -2.51 -15.26
C LYS A 13 14.54 -1.96 -15.14
N LEU A 14 14.00 -1.93 -13.92
CA LEU A 14 12.66 -1.41 -13.64
C LEU A 14 12.58 0.11 -13.83
N ILE A 15 13.59 0.89 -13.40
CA ILE A 15 13.67 2.34 -13.61
C ILE A 15 13.64 2.67 -15.09
N ARG A 16 14.50 2.00 -15.87
CA ARG A 16 14.54 2.21 -17.33
C ARG A 16 13.18 1.93 -17.96
N HIS A 17 12.53 0.83 -17.55
CA HIS A 17 11.21 0.50 -18.05
C HIS A 17 10.15 1.55 -17.68
N LEU A 18 10.16 2.04 -16.44
CA LEU A 18 9.21 3.03 -15.93
C LEU A 18 9.39 4.39 -16.61
N LEU A 19 10.63 4.88 -16.74
CA LEU A 19 10.93 6.14 -17.43
C LEU A 19 10.62 6.08 -18.94
N CYS A 20 10.80 4.93 -19.59
CA CYS A 20 10.40 4.76 -20.99
C CYS A 20 8.88 4.69 -21.17
N THR A 21 8.16 4.08 -20.23
CA THR A 21 6.70 3.91 -20.32
C THR A 21 5.95 5.19 -19.92
N PHE A 22 6.51 5.95 -18.97
CA PHE A 22 5.91 7.16 -18.39
C PHE A 22 6.90 8.34 -18.34
N PRO A 23 7.34 8.87 -19.50
CA PRO A 23 8.47 9.79 -19.61
C PRO A 23 8.28 11.17 -18.94
N SER A 24 7.08 11.48 -18.44
CA SER A 24 6.78 12.78 -17.80
C SER A 24 6.01 12.65 -16.48
N CYS A 25 5.86 11.43 -15.95
CA CYS A 25 5.07 11.20 -14.73
C CYS A 25 5.87 11.28 -13.43
N ALA A 26 7.20 11.08 -13.49
CA ALA A 26 8.06 11.07 -12.30
C ALA A 26 9.44 11.64 -12.62
N SER A 27 10.01 12.35 -11.66
CA SER A 27 11.44 12.70 -11.69
C SER A 27 12.31 11.43 -11.55
N ILE A 28 13.58 11.53 -11.95
CA ILE A 28 14.53 10.42 -11.82
C ILE A 28 14.65 9.94 -10.36
N GLY A 29 14.64 10.88 -9.40
CA GLY A 29 14.71 10.56 -7.97
C GLY A 29 13.46 9.83 -7.46
N GLU A 30 12.27 10.27 -7.86
CA GLU A 30 11.01 9.59 -7.51
C GLU A 30 10.94 8.20 -8.13
N ALA A 31 11.31 8.07 -9.41
CA ALA A 31 11.37 6.79 -10.11
C ALA A 31 12.37 5.83 -9.44
N LEU A 32 13.56 6.31 -9.05
CA LEU A 32 14.56 5.53 -8.33
C LEU A 32 14.04 5.06 -6.97
N LEU A 33 13.42 5.94 -6.20
CA LEU A 33 12.90 5.62 -4.87
C LEU A 33 11.75 4.61 -4.95
N MET A 34 10.81 4.79 -5.88
CA MET A 34 9.68 3.88 -6.08
C MET A 34 10.13 2.49 -6.53
N THR A 35 11.00 2.42 -7.54
CA THR A 35 11.46 1.14 -8.09
C THR A 35 12.39 0.38 -7.15
N SER A 36 13.29 1.05 -6.44
CA SER A 36 14.10 0.42 -5.40
C SER A 36 13.22 -0.09 -4.25
N GLY A 37 12.24 0.70 -3.81
CA GLY A 37 11.25 0.29 -2.82
C GLY A 37 10.47 -0.95 -3.26
N LEU A 38 9.94 -0.97 -4.49
CA LEU A 38 9.22 -2.11 -5.05
C LEU A 38 10.09 -3.37 -5.14
N VAL A 39 11.32 -3.22 -5.62
CA VAL A 39 12.25 -4.36 -5.77
C VAL A 39 12.67 -4.90 -4.42
N LEU A 40 12.91 -4.05 -3.42
CA LEU A 40 13.16 -4.47 -2.04
C LEU A 40 11.93 -5.16 -1.44
N TYR A 41 10.74 -4.57 -1.53
CA TYR A 41 9.52 -5.14 -0.97
C TYR A 41 9.17 -6.49 -1.60
N PHE A 42 9.24 -6.62 -2.92
CA PHE A 42 8.96 -7.89 -3.59
C PHE A 42 10.06 -8.93 -3.32
N GLY A 43 11.32 -8.54 -3.52
CA GLY A 43 12.43 -9.48 -3.39
C GLY A 43 12.59 -9.99 -1.96
N ASP A 44 12.41 -9.13 -0.95
CA ASP A 44 12.52 -9.52 0.46
C ASP A 44 11.38 -10.44 0.91
N PHE A 45 10.16 -10.25 0.39
CA PHE A 45 9.03 -11.14 0.67
C PHE A 45 9.19 -12.52 -0.03
N LEU A 46 9.72 -12.50 -1.25
CA LEU A 46 10.02 -13.70 -2.03
C LEU A 46 11.20 -14.49 -1.44
N ALA A 47 12.27 -13.82 -1.01
CA ALA A 47 13.42 -14.44 -0.36
C ALA A 47 12.96 -15.27 0.84
N PHE A 48 12.09 -14.69 1.67
CA PHE A 48 11.60 -15.37 2.85
C PHE A 48 10.68 -16.54 2.52
N THR A 49 9.80 -16.38 1.53
CA THR A 49 8.94 -17.47 1.04
C THR A 49 9.80 -18.65 0.56
N ILE A 50 10.88 -18.40 -0.18
CA ILE A 50 11.81 -19.43 -0.66
C ILE A 50 12.60 -20.02 0.50
N ALA A 51 13.14 -19.17 1.37
CA ALA A 51 13.96 -19.59 2.50
C ALA A 51 13.16 -20.53 3.41
N LYS A 52 11.92 -20.18 3.79
CA LYS A 52 11.07 -21.03 4.61
C LYS A 52 10.72 -22.36 3.95
N LYS A 53 10.63 -22.39 2.61
CA LYS A 53 10.36 -23.61 1.84
C LYS A 53 11.61 -24.49 1.67
N LEU A 54 12.80 -23.90 1.58
CA LEU A 54 14.03 -24.58 1.16
C LEU A 54 15.00 -24.89 2.32
N ILE A 55 15.04 -24.04 3.35
CA ILE A 55 15.99 -24.13 4.47
C ILE A 55 15.19 -24.03 5.76
N HIS A 56 15.20 -25.08 6.59
CA HIS A 56 14.51 -25.06 7.89
C HIS A 56 14.86 -23.80 8.69
N VAL A 57 13.85 -23.29 9.40
CA VAL A 57 13.69 -21.95 10.00
C VAL A 57 14.93 -21.41 10.75
N ASP A 58 15.74 -22.28 11.33
CA ASP A 58 16.83 -21.90 12.25
C ASP A 58 18.07 -21.29 11.58
N LEU A 59 18.37 -21.60 10.32
CA LEU A 59 19.57 -21.06 9.66
C LEU A 59 19.35 -19.66 9.04
N VAL A 60 18.09 -19.31 8.77
CA VAL A 60 17.70 -18.10 8.04
C VAL A 60 17.64 -16.89 8.96
N SER A 61 17.15 -17.06 10.20
CA SER A 61 17.11 -16.00 11.21
C SER A 61 18.51 -15.47 11.55
N ILE A 62 19.50 -16.38 11.62
CA ILE A 62 20.91 -16.07 11.90
C ILE A 62 21.57 -15.35 10.71
N SER A 63 21.25 -15.73 9.47
CA SER A 63 21.89 -15.15 8.29
C SER A 63 21.36 -13.77 7.90
N TYR A 64 20.13 -13.40 8.28
CA TYR A 64 19.53 -12.13 7.88
C TYR A 64 19.49 -11.05 8.97
N GLY A 65 19.77 -11.37 10.24
CA GLY A 65 20.15 -10.42 11.31
C GLY A 65 19.18 -9.25 11.62
N ILE A 66 18.05 -9.13 10.91
CA ILE A 66 17.09 -8.05 11.06
C ILE A 66 15.86 -8.63 11.74
N THR A 67 15.64 -8.27 13.00
CA THR A 67 14.36 -8.49 13.68
C THR A 67 13.29 -7.68 12.97
N ARG A 68 12.58 -8.31 12.02
CA ARG A 68 11.47 -7.69 11.31
C ARG A 68 10.36 -7.35 12.28
N THR A 69 9.82 -6.15 12.15
CA THR A 69 8.63 -5.76 12.88
C THR A 69 7.40 -6.38 12.22
N GLU A 70 6.48 -6.88 13.03
CA GLU A 70 5.19 -7.40 12.57
C GLU A 70 4.43 -6.34 11.73
N THR A 71 4.54 -5.06 12.11
CA THR A 71 3.98 -3.93 11.36
C THR A 71 4.56 -3.84 9.94
N GLY A 72 5.87 -4.03 9.78
CA GLY A 72 6.53 -4.00 8.48
C GLY A 72 6.05 -5.10 7.55
N ILE A 73 5.87 -6.33 8.09
CA ILE A 73 5.35 -7.47 7.32
C ILE A 73 3.91 -7.22 6.88
N ILE A 74 3.09 -6.58 7.72
CA ILE A 74 1.72 -6.22 7.38
C ILE A 74 1.65 -5.18 6.28
N VAL A 75 2.42 -4.10 6.41
CA VAL A 75 2.47 -3.05 5.37
C VAL A 75 3.01 -3.60 4.06
N GLN A 76 4.09 -4.37 4.12
CA GLN A 76 4.71 -5.00 2.94
C GLN A 76 3.75 -5.97 2.25
N GLY A 77 3.11 -6.87 3.01
CA GLY A 77 2.15 -7.83 2.47
C GLY A 77 0.91 -7.17 1.86
N LEU A 78 0.35 -6.16 2.53
CA LEU A 78 -0.81 -5.40 2.05
C LEU A 78 -0.53 -4.68 0.73
N LEU A 79 0.58 -3.94 0.66
CA LEU A 79 0.97 -3.19 -0.54
C LEU A 79 1.34 -4.13 -1.69
N LEU A 80 2.11 -5.18 -1.40
CA LEU A 80 2.47 -6.18 -2.40
C LEU A 80 1.24 -6.90 -2.95
N GLY A 81 0.30 -7.26 -2.08
CA GLY A 81 -0.98 -7.81 -2.46
C GLY A 81 -1.72 -6.90 -3.44
N LEU A 82 -1.93 -5.64 -3.08
CA LEU A 82 -2.62 -4.69 -3.95
C LEU A 82 -1.94 -4.50 -5.31
N LEU A 83 -0.61 -4.47 -5.35
CA LEU A 83 0.14 -4.33 -6.60
C LEU A 83 0.03 -5.57 -7.50
N LEU A 84 -0.07 -6.77 -6.92
CA LEU A 84 -0.23 -8.02 -7.66
C LEU A 84 -1.67 -8.29 -8.09
N PHE A 85 -2.66 -7.74 -7.36
CA PHE A 85 -4.08 -7.97 -7.62
C PHE A 85 -4.50 -7.70 -9.07
N PRO A 86 -4.14 -6.57 -9.72
CA PRO A 86 -4.51 -6.32 -11.12
C PRO A 86 -4.01 -7.39 -12.09
N MET A 87 -2.82 -7.97 -11.83
CA MET A 87 -2.27 -9.06 -12.64
C MET A 87 -3.09 -10.34 -12.47
N VAL A 88 -3.41 -10.70 -11.23
CA VAL A 88 -4.25 -11.87 -10.90
C VAL A 88 -5.65 -11.72 -11.48
N PHE A 89 -6.26 -10.55 -11.28
CA PHE A 89 -7.60 -10.23 -11.79
C PHE A 89 -7.65 -10.30 -13.33
N ARG A 90 -6.62 -9.78 -14.02
CA ARG A 90 -6.51 -9.89 -15.48
C ARG A 90 -6.43 -11.35 -15.94
N SER A 91 -5.67 -12.19 -15.25
CA SER A 91 -5.58 -13.62 -15.55
C SER A 91 -6.92 -14.34 -15.34
N ILE A 92 -7.61 -14.05 -14.23
CA ILE A 92 -8.95 -14.59 -13.96
C ILE A 92 -9.93 -14.14 -15.06
N LEU A 93 -9.93 -12.85 -15.41
CA LEU A 93 -10.77 -12.35 -16.48
C LEU A 93 -10.47 -13.02 -17.82
N HIS A 94 -9.21 -13.27 -18.15
CA HIS A 94 -8.85 -13.96 -19.40
C HIS A 94 -9.42 -15.38 -19.46
N ILE A 95 -9.33 -16.13 -18.35
CA ILE A 95 -9.93 -17.47 -18.22
C ILE A 95 -11.45 -17.39 -18.34
N TYR A 96 -12.07 -16.41 -17.67
CA TYR A 96 -13.52 -16.27 -17.61
C TYR A 96 -14.13 -15.59 -18.86
N GLN A 97 -13.35 -14.84 -19.65
CA GLN A 97 -13.76 -14.23 -20.92
C GLN A 97 -14.08 -15.28 -21.98
N ILE A 98 -13.47 -16.46 -21.90
CA ILE A 98 -13.86 -17.62 -22.72
C ILE A 98 -15.30 -18.06 -22.39
N SER A 99 -15.80 -17.78 -21.17
CA SER A 99 -17.13 -18.17 -20.68
C SER A 99 -18.19 -17.05 -20.73
N LEU A 100 -17.82 -15.78 -20.56
CA LEU A 100 -18.76 -14.64 -20.45
C LEU A 100 -18.98 -13.90 -21.78
N ARG A 101 -19.73 -14.51 -22.71
CA ARG A 101 -20.09 -13.91 -24.02
C ARG A 101 -21.53 -13.35 -24.07
N MET A 102 -21.99 -12.58 -23.07
CA MET A 102 -23.38 -12.06 -23.05
C MET A 102 -23.52 -10.61 -22.55
N ARG A 103 -24.65 -9.98 -22.92
CA ARG A 103 -25.00 -8.54 -22.87
C ARG A 103 -24.99 -7.89 -21.47
N ASP A 104 -25.07 -8.67 -20.40
CA ASP A 104 -24.96 -8.22 -18.98
C ASP A 104 -23.54 -8.32 -18.40
N ALA A 105 -22.52 -8.42 -19.27
CA ALA A 105 -21.13 -8.65 -18.87
C ALA A 105 -20.56 -7.56 -17.95
N GLN A 106 -21.05 -6.31 -18.03
CA GLN A 106 -20.44 -5.20 -17.30
C GLN A 106 -20.70 -5.26 -15.79
N GLN A 107 -21.95 -5.41 -15.37
CA GLN A 107 -22.32 -5.56 -13.96
C GLN A 107 -21.67 -6.79 -13.33
N ARG A 108 -21.66 -7.92 -14.05
CA ARG A 108 -21.02 -9.15 -13.57
C ARG A 108 -19.51 -9.01 -13.42
N LYS A 109 -18.82 -8.30 -14.33
CA LYS A 109 -17.38 -7.99 -14.20
C LYS A 109 -17.09 -7.10 -13.00
N MET A 110 -17.99 -6.14 -12.71
CA MET A 110 -17.86 -5.23 -11.58
C MET A 110 -17.99 -5.97 -10.25
N VAL A 111 -19.02 -6.81 -10.11
CA VAL A 111 -19.22 -7.66 -8.94
C VAL A 111 -18.06 -8.65 -8.80
N LEU A 112 -17.63 -9.29 -9.88
CA LEU A 112 -16.46 -10.17 -9.89
C LEU A 112 -15.21 -9.43 -9.41
N PHE A 113 -14.98 -8.20 -9.86
CA PHE A 113 -13.86 -7.37 -9.43
C PHE A 113 -13.88 -7.14 -7.91
N PHE A 114 -15.00 -6.69 -7.34
CA PHE A 114 -15.08 -6.46 -5.89
C PHE A 114 -14.98 -7.75 -5.07
N VAL A 115 -15.66 -8.82 -5.49
CA VAL A 115 -15.60 -10.12 -4.81
C VAL A 115 -14.18 -10.67 -4.85
N THR A 116 -13.51 -10.62 -6.00
CA THR A 116 -12.12 -11.08 -6.12
C THR A 116 -11.15 -10.18 -5.38
N LEU A 117 -11.33 -8.86 -5.38
CA LEU A 117 -10.53 -7.92 -4.59
C LEU A 117 -10.64 -8.21 -3.10
N VAL A 118 -11.87 -8.31 -2.58
CA VAL A 118 -12.12 -8.61 -1.15
C VAL A 118 -11.57 -9.98 -0.80
N TYR A 119 -11.84 -11.01 -1.59
CA TYR A 119 -11.30 -12.35 -1.35
C TYR A 119 -9.77 -12.36 -1.36
N PHE A 120 -9.15 -11.71 -2.34
CA PHE A 120 -7.70 -11.65 -2.46
C PHE A 120 -7.06 -10.92 -1.27
N MET A 121 -7.64 -9.79 -0.86
CA MET A 121 -7.16 -8.99 0.26
C MET A 121 -7.45 -9.60 1.63
N VAL A 122 -8.53 -10.37 1.77
CA VAL A 122 -8.94 -10.95 3.07
C VAL A 122 -8.45 -12.37 3.30
N VAL A 123 -8.24 -13.14 2.22
CA VAL A 123 -7.84 -14.55 2.33
C VAL A 123 -6.44 -14.73 1.76
N ALA A 124 -6.22 -14.43 0.49
CA ALA A 124 -4.96 -14.78 -0.18
C ALA A 124 -3.75 -14.04 0.41
N VAL A 125 -3.86 -12.73 0.59
CA VAL A 125 -2.77 -11.89 1.12
C VAL A 125 -2.47 -12.24 2.59
N PRO A 126 -3.45 -12.30 3.51
CA PRO A 126 -3.19 -12.71 4.90
C PRO A 126 -2.63 -14.14 5.01
N SER A 127 -3.11 -15.07 4.18
CA SER A 127 -2.59 -16.45 4.16
C SER A 127 -1.11 -16.48 3.73
N TRP A 128 -0.74 -15.68 2.73
CA TRP A 128 0.67 -15.56 2.33
C TRP A 128 1.52 -14.90 3.42
N MET A 129 0.98 -13.90 4.12
CA MET A 129 1.66 -13.27 5.25
C MET A 129 1.87 -14.23 6.43
N GLN A 130 0.88 -15.07 6.76
CA GLN A 130 1.00 -16.12 7.78
C GLN A 130 1.99 -17.22 7.36
N PHE A 131 2.09 -17.49 6.06
CA PHE A 131 3.13 -18.37 5.56
C PHE A 131 4.52 -17.74 5.76
N VAL A 132 4.69 -16.47 5.39
CA VAL A 132 5.97 -15.75 5.51
C VAL A 132 6.33 -15.44 6.97
N HIS A 133 5.38 -15.26 7.87
CA HIS A 133 5.66 -14.99 9.27
C HIS A 133 4.68 -15.75 10.12
N ASP A 134 5.17 -16.44 11.15
CA ASP A 134 4.37 -17.30 12.02
C ASP A 134 3.50 -16.45 12.97
N PHE A 135 2.55 -15.71 12.40
CA PHE A 135 1.52 -15.00 13.14
C PHE A 135 0.62 -16.01 13.85
N HIS A 136 0.55 -15.94 15.17
CA HIS A 136 -0.38 -16.75 15.97
C HIS A 136 -1.86 -16.40 15.73
N GLN A 137 -2.12 -15.23 15.13
CA GLN A 137 -3.46 -14.72 14.87
C GLN A 137 -3.61 -14.32 13.40
N HIS A 138 -4.85 -14.18 12.93
CA HIS A 138 -5.09 -13.63 11.60
C HIS A 138 -4.53 -12.20 11.51
N PRO A 139 -3.79 -11.80 10.45
CA PRO A 139 -3.14 -10.49 10.35
C PRO A 139 -4.04 -9.29 10.62
N PHE A 140 -5.31 -9.30 10.20
CA PHE A 140 -6.24 -8.21 10.54
C PHE A 140 -6.62 -8.19 12.01
N LEU A 141 -6.78 -9.36 12.65
CA LEU A 141 -7.03 -9.42 14.09
C LEU A 141 -5.81 -8.91 14.85
N TRP A 142 -4.60 -9.24 14.39
CA TRP A 142 -3.37 -8.68 14.92
C TRP A 142 -3.36 -7.15 14.79
N VAL A 143 -3.79 -6.58 13.66
CA VAL A 143 -3.89 -5.12 13.50
C VAL A 143 -4.86 -4.52 14.51
N LEU A 144 -6.04 -5.13 14.69
CA LEU A 144 -7.02 -4.65 15.66
C LEU A 144 -6.46 -4.72 17.09
N THR A 145 -5.91 -5.87 17.50
CA THR A 145 -5.31 -6.02 18.83
C THR A 145 -4.19 -5.01 19.02
N PHE A 146 -3.29 -4.85 18.03
CA PHE A 146 -2.25 -3.83 18.04
C PHE A 146 -2.85 -2.43 18.25
N VAL A 147 -3.82 -1.98 17.47
CA VAL A 147 -4.41 -0.65 17.61
C VAL A 147 -5.03 -0.44 19.01
N PHE A 148 -5.68 -1.46 19.55
CA PHE A 148 -6.39 -1.39 20.84
C PHE A 148 -5.51 -1.73 22.07
N SER A 149 -4.28 -2.20 21.92
CA SER A 149 -3.38 -2.51 23.04
C SER A 149 -2.99 -1.27 23.88
N GLU A 150 -2.80 -0.12 23.24
CA GLU A 150 -2.49 1.15 23.91
C GLU A 150 -3.47 2.26 23.46
N PRO A 151 -4.76 2.15 23.84
CA PRO A 151 -5.82 2.96 23.25
C PRO A 151 -5.62 4.44 23.54
N LEU A 152 -5.15 4.80 24.74
CA LEU A 152 -4.89 6.18 25.13
C LEU A 152 -3.84 6.86 24.26
N LYS A 153 -2.83 6.14 23.76
CA LYS A 153 -1.79 6.73 22.90
C LYS A 153 -2.16 6.67 21.43
N ARG A 154 -2.69 5.54 20.96
CA ARG A 154 -2.93 5.31 19.53
C ARG A 154 -4.25 5.92 19.06
N LEU A 155 -5.33 5.77 19.85
CA LEU A 155 -6.62 6.37 19.50
C LEU A 155 -6.64 7.88 19.72
N SER A 156 -5.95 8.41 20.74
CA SER A 156 -5.82 9.86 20.90
C SER A 156 -5.10 10.49 19.70
N LEU A 157 -4.11 9.79 19.15
CA LEU A 157 -3.39 10.21 17.96
C LEU A 157 -4.29 10.17 16.71
N CYS A 158 -5.16 9.16 16.58
CA CYS A 158 -6.22 9.15 15.56
C CYS A 158 -7.18 10.34 15.69
N VAL A 159 -7.68 10.61 16.90
CA VAL A 159 -8.57 11.76 17.18
C VAL A 159 -7.85 13.06 16.87
N TYR A 160 -6.59 13.20 17.27
CA TYR A 160 -5.75 14.34 16.93
C TYR A 160 -5.63 14.54 15.43
N TRP A 161 -5.34 13.49 14.65
CA TRP A 161 -5.28 13.56 13.18
C TRP A 161 -6.63 13.94 12.57
N LEU A 162 -7.74 13.38 13.05
CA LEU A 162 -9.07 13.72 12.56
C LEU A 162 -9.41 15.19 12.81
N LEU A 163 -9.14 15.69 14.02
CA LEU A 163 -9.34 17.11 14.37
C LEU A 163 -8.42 18.02 13.55
N LEU A 164 -7.14 17.64 13.40
CA LEU A 164 -6.17 18.38 12.60
C LEU A 164 -6.65 18.48 11.15
N ILE A 165 -7.07 17.37 10.54
CA ILE A 165 -7.59 17.34 9.17
C ILE A 165 -8.87 18.18 9.06
N ALA A 166 -9.82 18.01 9.98
CA ALA A 166 -11.07 18.76 9.96
C ALA A 166 -10.83 20.27 10.04
N VAL A 167 -10.06 20.74 11.03
CA VAL A 167 -9.71 22.15 11.19
C VAL A 167 -8.95 22.67 9.97
N SER A 168 -7.98 21.91 9.47
CA SER A 168 -7.16 22.34 8.34
C SER A 168 -7.97 22.42 7.04
N VAL A 169 -8.84 21.46 6.76
CA VAL A 169 -9.71 21.48 5.58
C VAL A 169 -10.73 22.61 5.68
N SER A 170 -11.36 22.83 6.84
CA SER A 170 -12.30 23.95 7.03
C SER A 170 -11.62 25.29 6.83
N ARG A 171 -10.48 25.53 7.49
CA ARG A 171 -9.70 26.75 7.32
C ARG A 171 -9.24 26.94 5.89
N PHE A 172 -8.79 25.88 5.24
CA PHE A 172 -8.40 25.91 3.83
C PHE A 172 -9.57 26.28 2.92
N TYR A 173 -10.75 25.69 3.15
CA TYR A 173 -11.95 26.00 2.37
C TYR A 173 -12.31 27.49 2.47
N ASP A 174 -12.34 28.03 3.69
CA ASP A 174 -12.61 29.45 3.95
C ASP A 174 -11.56 30.37 3.30
N ILE A 175 -10.27 29.99 3.42
CA ILE A 175 -9.15 30.73 2.83
C ILE A 175 -9.18 30.65 1.29
N SER A 176 -9.56 29.51 0.70
CA SER A 176 -9.63 29.33 -0.75
C SER A 176 -10.78 30.11 -1.39
N ARG A 177 -11.86 30.34 -0.64
CA ARG A 177 -12.99 31.18 -1.06
C ARG A 177 -12.60 32.66 -1.15
N SER A 178 -11.57 33.06 -0.39
CA SER A 178 -10.87 34.33 -0.57
C SER A 178 -9.92 34.23 -1.77
N SER A 179 -10.37 34.75 -2.92
CA SER A 179 -9.79 34.65 -4.28
C SER A 179 -8.31 35.05 -4.49
N LYS A 180 -7.53 35.36 -3.44
CA LYS A 180 -6.19 35.96 -3.55
C LYS A 180 -5.02 35.11 -3.03
N VAL A 181 -5.23 33.85 -2.65
CA VAL A 181 -4.12 33.06 -2.09
C VAL A 181 -3.15 32.58 -3.17
N GLU A 182 -1.91 33.02 -3.04
CA GLU A 182 -0.81 32.60 -3.89
C GLU A 182 -0.51 31.10 -3.72
N ARG A 183 -0.26 30.41 -4.84
CA ARG A 183 0.13 28.98 -4.86
C ARG A 183 1.35 28.67 -3.99
N ILE A 184 2.20 29.67 -3.72
CA ILE A 184 3.38 29.55 -2.85
C ILE A 184 2.97 29.37 -1.37
N LEU A 185 1.99 30.15 -0.89
CA LEU A 185 1.48 30.03 0.48
C LEU A 185 0.76 28.69 0.69
N LEU A 186 0.07 28.22 -0.35
CA LEU A 186 -0.58 26.92 -0.37
C LEU A 186 0.41 25.78 -0.10
N ARG A 187 1.55 25.80 -0.78
CA ARG A 187 2.60 24.80 -0.61
C ARG A 187 3.13 24.80 0.82
N LYS A 188 3.42 25.98 1.38
CA LYS A 188 3.90 26.12 2.77
C LYS A 188 2.88 25.59 3.77
N TYR A 189 1.60 25.85 3.54
CA TYR A 189 0.51 25.34 4.37
C TYR A 189 0.45 23.81 4.38
N TYR A 190 0.50 23.16 3.22
CA TYR A 190 0.50 21.70 3.15
C TYR A 190 1.76 21.07 3.78
N HIS A 191 2.92 21.71 3.66
CA HIS A 191 4.13 21.23 4.33
C HIS A 191 3.99 21.35 5.85
N LEU A 192 3.48 22.48 6.35
CA LEU A 192 3.21 22.68 7.77
C LEU A 192 2.22 21.63 8.30
N MET A 193 1.15 21.36 7.54
CA MET A 193 0.17 20.33 7.86
C MET A 193 0.82 18.94 7.93
N ALA A 194 1.66 18.59 6.97
CA ALA A 194 2.40 17.34 6.98
C ALA A 194 3.32 17.24 8.22
N VAL A 195 4.02 18.31 8.58
CA VAL A 195 4.84 18.35 9.80
C VAL A 195 3.97 18.10 11.04
N PHE A 196 2.81 18.75 11.19
CA PHE A 196 1.92 18.52 12.32
C PHE A 196 1.30 17.12 12.35
N MET A 197 1.09 16.51 11.18
CA MET A 197 0.57 15.16 11.08
C MET A 197 1.63 14.11 11.45
N PHE A 198 2.85 14.25 10.92
CA PHE A 198 3.91 13.23 11.04
C PHE A 198 4.78 13.40 12.28
N LEU A 199 5.18 14.63 12.64
CA LEU A 199 6.13 14.88 13.73
C LEU A 199 5.71 14.26 15.09
N PRO A 200 4.49 14.50 15.62
CA PRO A 200 4.10 13.91 16.90
C PRO A 200 4.02 12.37 16.82
N ALA A 201 3.63 11.83 15.67
CA ALA A 201 3.50 10.39 15.48
C ALA A 201 4.86 9.68 15.42
N VAL A 202 5.86 10.28 14.76
CA VAL A 202 7.25 9.77 14.74
C VAL A 202 7.83 9.73 16.15
N VAL A 203 7.60 10.77 16.95
CA VAL A 203 8.16 10.86 18.31
C VAL A 203 7.45 9.92 19.30
N LEU A 204 6.12 9.82 19.23
CA LEU A 204 5.34 9.09 20.24
C LEU A 204 5.16 7.60 19.91
N GLN A 205 4.90 7.25 18.64
CA GLN A 205 4.47 5.92 18.21
C GLN A 205 4.91 5.60 16.76
N PRO A 206 6.22 5.44 16.47
CA PRO A 206 6.73 5.25 15.10
C PRO A 206 6.18 3.97 14.43
N LYS A 207 6.07 2.85 15.16
CA LYS A 207 5.50 1.60 14.62
C LYS A 207 4.03 1.73 14.22
N PHE A 208 3.26 2.54 14.97
CA PHE A 208 1.87 2.81 14.64
C PHE A 208 1.75 3.73 13.43
N LEU A 209 2.64 4.73 13.32
CA LEU A 209 2.72 5.58 12.15
C LEU A 209 3.02 4.78 10.88
N ASP A 210 4.00 3.86 10.92
CA ASP A 210 4.34 2.99 9.79
C ASP A 210 3.11 2.21 9.29
N LEU A 211 2.36 1.61 10.22
CA LEU A 211 1.14 0.88 9.92
C LEU A 211 0.06 1.78 9.34
N ALA A 212 -0.21 2.93 9.97
CA ALA A 212 -1.23 3.88 9.53
C ALA A 212 -0.92 4.45 8.13
N PHE A 213 0.34 4.78 7.87
CA PHE A 213 0.80 5.26 6.57
C PHE A 213 0.68 4.18 5.50
N GLY A 214 1.05 2.93 5.82
CA GLY A 214 0.87 1.79 4.92
C GLY A 214 -0.59 1.52 4.57
N VAL A 215 -1.50 1.62 5.54
CA VAL A 215 -2.95 1.51 5.30
C VAL A 215 -3.47 2.67 4.45
N ALA A 216 -3.04 3.91 4.74
CA ALA A 216 -3.43 5.07 3.92
C ALA A 216 -2.96 4.92 2.46
N LEU A 217 -1.72 4.47 2.25
CA LEU A 217 -1.19 4.18 0.91
C LEU A 217 -1.98 3.06 0.24
N ALA A 218 -2.32 1.99 0.96
CA ALA A 218 -3.14 0.90 0.45
C ALA A 218 -4.54 1.37 0.01
N VAL A 219 -5.17 2.29 0.74
CA VAL A 219 -6.44 2.92 0.34
C VAL A 219 -6.26 3.71 -0.96
N PHE A 220 -5.22 4.55 -1.06
CA PHE A 220 -4.95 5.31 -2.30
C PHE A 220 -4.69 4.39 -3.50
N VAL A 221 -3.89 3.33 -3.33
CA VAL A 221 -3.63 2.35 -4.39
C VAL A 221 -4.92 1.63 -4.79
N THR A 222 -5.77 1.25 -3.83
CA THR A 222 -7.06 0.62 -4.11
C THR A 222 -7.97 1.55 -4.92
N LEU A 223 -8.06 2.82 -4.52
CA LEU A 223 -8.83 3.83 -5.26
C LEU A 223 -8.29 4.04 -6.68
N GLU A 224 -6.96 4.03 -6.85
CA GLU A 224 -6.36 4.15 -8.17
C GLU A 224 -6.62 2.91 -9.04
N ILE A 225 -6.57 1.69 -8.47
CA ILE A 225 -6.94 0.46 -9.18
C ILE A 225 -8.41 0.52 -9.62
N ILE A 226 -9.31 1.01 -8.76
CA ILE A 226 -10.73 1.22 -9.09
C ILE A 226 -10.87 2.23 -10.23
N ARG A 227 -10.16 3.36 -10.17
CA ARG A 227 -10.19 4.41 -11.18
C ARG A 227 -9.69 3.93 -12.55
N VAL A 228 -8.59 3.18 -12.59
CA VAL A 228 -7.96 2.69 -13.82
C VAL A 228 -8.77 1.58 -14.49
N ASN A 229 -9.72 0.96 -13.79
CA ASN A 229 -10.62 -0.04 -14.34
C ASN A 229 -12.03 0.55 -14.59
N PRO A 230 -12.22 1.33 -15.68
CA PRO A 230 -13.43 2.13 -15.95
C PRO A 230 -14.78 1.40 -16.05
N PRO A 231 -14.92 0.06 -16.22
CA PRO A 231 -16.24 -0.57 -16.08
C PRO A 231 -16.99 -0.23 -14.78
N LEU A 232 -16.30 0.29 -13.76
CA LEU A 232 -16.81 0.71 -12.45
C LEU A 232 -17.49 2.09 -12.43
N LEU A 233 -17.13 3.02 -13.34
CA LEU A 233 -17.56 4.44 -13.26
C LEU A 233 -18.79 4.79 -14.12
N CYS A 234 -19.11 3.97 -15.13
CA CYS A 234 -20.28 4.23 -16.00
C CYS A 234 -21.65 3.95 -15.35
N GLN A 235 -21.71 3.61 -14.05
CA GLN A 235 -22.99 3.44 -13.33
C GLN A 235 -23.36 4.62 -12.42
N TYR A 236 -22.46 5.58 -12.19
CA TYR A 236 -22.67 6.68 -11.24
C TYR A 236 -22.75 8.07 -11.90
N VAL A 237 -22.71 8.16 -13.23
CA VAL A 237 -22.72 9.43 -13.99
C VAL A 237 -23.90 9.54 -14.97
N THR A 238 -24.94 8.71 -14.82
CA THR A 238 -26.22 8.82 -15.56
C THR A 238 -27.36 8.79 -14.57
#